data_AF-A0A936XEV0-F1
#
_entry.id   AF-A0A936XEV0-F1
#
_cell.length_a   1.000
_cell.length_b   1.000
_cell.length_c   1.000
_cell.angle_alpha   90.00
_cell.angle_beta   90.00
_cell.angle_gamma   90.00
#
_symmetry.space_group_name_H-M   'P 1'
#
loop_
_entity.id
_entity.type
_entity.pdbx_description
1 polymer ?
#
loop_
_entity_poly.entity_id
_entity_poly.type
_entity_poly.pdbx_seq_one_letter_code
_entity_poly.pdbx_strand_id
1 'polypeptide(L)'
;MHRRSFLRNTGLTIGALTLVQKNILSALFEDPYKLTMLTKRIGIFSEKGGTIAFYIGKTEIVVVDSQFPEQSKHLIDALRSTSRAPFGLLINTHHHGDHTSGNIAFKGLVKDVLAHENSLKNQRAVAIANKTEEKQLYPNQTFNTEWCHRSGKQPICLHYYGAGHTNGDSIVHFQHANIAHMGDLVFNRRHPYVDRSAGANMKNWMIVLNRAQNTFDANTRFIYGHAGEGYDVVGKADDLRAFSDYLGSVLHFVEGEIKAGKSKEEILKNKIIPGAEQWKGDGIERPLTAAYEEIIAGNNA
;
A
#
# COMPACT_ATOMS: atom_id res chain seq x y z
N MET A 1 -36.70 -54.62 -50.93
CA MET A 1 -35.53 -53.76 -51.19
C MET A 1 -35.74 -52.40 -50.53
N HIS A 2 -34.69 -51.93 -49.87
CA HIS A 2 -34.61 -50.71 -49.07
C HIS A 2 -34.70 -49.41 -49.89
N ARG A 3 -35.25 -48.35 -49.30
CA ARG A 3 -34.59 -47.03 -49.02
C ARG A 3 -35.68 -45.99 -48.67
N ARG A 4 -35.89 -45.71 -47.38
CA ARG A 4 -35.27 -44.64 -46.54
C ARG A 4 -36.25 -43.48 -46.32
N SER A 5 -36.81 -43.46 -45.11
CA SER A 5 -37.61 -42.39 -44.52
C SER A 5 -36.78 -41.11 -44.34
N PHE A 6 -37.28 -39.98 -44.84
CA PHE A 6 -36.78 -38.65 -44.49
C PHE A 6 -37.78 -37.99 -43.53
N LEU A 7 -37.71 -38.36 -42.25
CA LEU A 7 -38.25 -37.58 -41.14
C LEU A 7 -37.45 -37.99 -39.89
N ARG A 8 -36.44 -37.20 -39.53
CA ARG A 8 -35.79 -37.32 -38.22
C ARG A 8 -35.49 -35.93 -37.66
N ASN A 9 -36.16 -35.66 -36.55
CA ASN A 9 -35.72 -34.85 -35.42
C ASN A 9 -35.32 -33.40 -35.69
N THR A 10 -36.26 -32.48 -35.49
CA THR A 10 -35.94 -31.12 -35.06
C THR A 10 -36.67 -30.87 -33.75
N GLY A 11 -35.99 -31.14 -32.65
CA GLY A 11 -36.50 -30.91 -31.31
C GLY A 11 -35.49 -31.39 -30.31
N LEU A 12 -35.01 -30.46 -29.46
CA LEU A 12 -34.08 -30.64 -28.34
C LEU A 12 -32.58 -30.63 -28.67
N THR A 13 -32.05 -29.43 -28.95
CA THR A 13 -30.67 -29.07 -28.55
C THR A 13 -30.50 -27.55 -28.34
N ILE A 14 -31.44 -26.91 -27.63
CA ILE A 14 -31.23 -25.55 -27.08
C ILE A 14 -31.36 -25.67 -25.57
N GLY A 15 -30.31 -26.16 -24.92
CA GLY A 15 -30.30 -26.32 -23.46
C GLY A 15 -28.92 -26.53 -22.87
N ALA A 16 -27.98 -27.09 -23.65
CA ALA A 16 -26.61 -27.34 -23.18
C ALA A 16 -25.61 -26.21 -23.53
N LEU A 17 -25.94 -25.28 -24.43
CA LEU A 17 -25.03 -24.21 -24.85
C LEU A 17 -24.98 -22.99 -23.92
N THR A 18 -26.01 -22.77 -23.09
CA THR A 18 -26.09 -21.58 -22.22
C THR A 18 -25.29 -21.71 -20.92
N LEU A 19 -25.03 -22.94 -20.45
CA LEU A 19 -24.26 -23.19 -19.22
C LEU A 19 -22.75 -23.24 -19.47
N VAL A 20 -22.31 -23.61 -20.68
CA VAL A 20 -20.88 -23.68 -21.05
C VAL A 20 -20.31 -22.29 -21.34
N GLN A 21 -21.12 -21.34 -21.81
CA GLN A 21 -20.66 -20.00 -22.15
C GLN A 21 -20.25 -19.14 -20.94
N LYS A 22 -20.89 -19.33 -19.77
CA LYS A 22 -20.57 -18.50 -18.58
C LYS A 22 -19.17 -18.77 -18.02
N ASN A 23 -18.73 -20.03 -18.00
CA ASN A 23 -17.43 -20.40 -17.44
C ASN A 23 -16.26 -20.12 -18.41
N ILE A 24 -16.51 -20.16 -19.73
CA ILE A 24 -15.48 -19.83 -20.73
C ILE A 24 -15.30 -18.31 -20.83
N LEU A 25 -16.37 -17.51 -20.70
CA LEU A 25 -16.27 -16.06 -20.64
C LEU A 25 -15.58 -15.57 -19.36
N SER A 26 -15.81 -16.21 -18.19
CA SER A 26 -15.09 -15.84 -16.97
C SER A 26 -13.60 -16.22 -17.04
N ALA A 27 -13.26 -17.35 -17.67
CA ALA A 27 -11.86 -17.75 -17.89
C ALA A 27 -11.13 -16.90 -18.95
N LEU A 28 -11.87 -16.24 -19.86
CA LEU A 28 -11.32 -15.26 -20.83
C LEU A 28 -11.09 -13.87 -20.22
N PHE A 29 -11.57 -13.64 -18.99
CA PHE A 29 -11.41 -12.39 -18.23
C PHE A 29 -10.82 -12.66 -16.83
N GLU A 30 -9.97 -13.69 -16.67
CA GLU A 30 -9.01 -13.65 -15.57
C GLU A 30 -8.04 -12.52 -15.89
N ASP A 31 -8.11 -11.44 -15.12
CA ASP A 31 -7.10 -10.40 -15.17
C ASP A 31 -5.75 -11.09 -14.92
N PRO A 32 -4.80 -11.08 -15.88
CA PRO A 32 -3.49 -11.70 -15.68
C PRO A 32 -2.74 -11.06 -14.51
N TYR A 33 -3.22 -9.90 -14.05
CA TYR A 33 -2.63 -9.08 -13.01
C TYR A 33 -3.55 -8.99 -11.80
N LYS A 34 -2.95 -8.83 -10.61
CA LYS A 34 -3.68 -8.77 -9.33
C LYS A 34 -4.31 -7.39 -9.08
N LEU A 35 -5.23 -7.00 -9.95
CA LEU A 35 -6.00 -5.76 -9.86
C LEU A 35 -7.36 -6.01 -9.20
N THR A 36 -7.79 -5.13 -8.30
CA THR A 36 -9.08 -5.23 -7.61
C THR A 36 -9.75 -3.86 -7.54
N MET A 37 -10.94 -3.74 -8.13
CA MET A 37 -11.70 -2.49 -8.10
C MET A 37 -12.41 -2.32 -6.76
N LEU A 38 -12.15 -1.21 -6.07
CA LEU A 38 -12.83 -0.82 -4.83
C LEU A 38 -14.10 -0.03 -5.10
N THR A 39 -14.14 0.70 -6.21
CA THR A 39 -15.31 1.40 -6.76
C THR A 39 -15.31 1.24 -8.28
N LYS A 40 -16.20 1.94 -9.00
CA LYS A 40 -16.16 1.96 -10.48
C LYS A 40 -14.91 2.62 -11.07
N ARG A 41 -14.15 3.38 -10.27
CA ARG A 41 -13.00 4.18 -10.76
C ARG A 41 -11.75 4.09 -9.89
N ILE A 42 -11.86 3.57 -8.68
CA ILE A 42 -10.72 3.42 -7.76
C ILE A 42 -10.50 1.94 -7.54
N GLY A 43 -9.26 1.51 -7.64
CA GLY A 43 -8.87 0.13 -7.38
C GLY A 43 -7.49 0.06 -6.74
N ILE A 44 -7.11 -1.17 -6.42
CA ILE A 44 -5.79 -1.52 -5.93
C ILE A 44 -5.11 -2.50 -6.88
N PHE A 45 -3.80 -2.51 -6.84
CA PHE A 45 -2.97 -3.50 -7.51
C PHE A 45 -1.92 -4.00 -6.52
N SER A 46 -1.76 -5.32 -6.45
CA SER A 46 -0.81 -5.93 -5.51
C SER A 46 -0.23 -7.23 -6.05
N GLU A 47 0.91 -7.14 -6.73
CA GLU A 47 1.71 -8.31 -7.10
C GLU A 47 2.83 -8.56 -6.10
N LYS A 48 3.92 -7.78 -6.19
CA LYS A 48 5.11 -7.94 -5.36
C LYS A 48 5.53 -6.59 -4.80
N GLY A 49 5.62 -6.50 -3.48
CA GLY A 49 5.92 -5.25 -2.76
C GLY A 49 4.70 -4.71 -2.05
N GLY A 50 4.62 -3.39 -1.90
CA GLY A 50 3.51 -2.72 -1.27
C GLY A 50 2.25 -2.63 -2.14
N THR A 51 1.10 -2.41 -1.52
CA THR A 51 -0.16 -2.21 -2.24
C THR A 51 -0.15 -0.87 -2.97
N ILE A 52 -0.61 -0.88 -4.22
CA ILE A 52 -0.79 0.30 -5.06
C ILE A 52 -2.26 0.67 -5.05
N ALA A 53 -2.58 1.96 -5.04
CA ALA A 53 -3.90 2.45 -5.44
C ALA A 53 -3.86 3.19 -6.76
N PHE A 54 -4.97 3.17 -7.47
CA PHE A 54 -5.14 3.97 -8.68
C PHE A 54 -6.55 4.54 -8.79
N TYR A 55 -6.66 5.66 -9.49
CA TYR A 55 -7.92 6.28 -9.88
C TYR A 55 -7.97 6.49 -11.39
N ILE A 56 -9.01 5.96 -12.02
CA ILE A 56 -9.31 6.08 -13.45
C ILE A 56 -10.31 7.24 -13.65
N GLY A 57 -9.76 8.44 -13.80
CA GLY A 57 -10.51 9.65 -14.14
C GLY A 57 -10.94 9.70 -15.60
N LYS A 58 -11.73 10.72 -15.94
CA LYS A 58 -12.08 11.00 -17.34
C LYS A 58 -10.96 11.72 -18.10
N THR A 59 -10.17 12.53 -17.38
CA THR A 59 -9.14 13.40 -17.95
C THR A 59 -7.72 12.87 -17.72
N GLU A 60 -7.52 12.07 -16.67
CA GLU A 60 -6.23 11.48 -16.34
C GLU A 60 -6.42 10.23 -15.47
N ILE A 61 -5.36 9.43 -15.37
CA ILE A 61 -5.16 8.36 -14.41
C ILE A 61 -4.21 8.87 -13.33
N VAL A 62 -4.55 8.63 -12.07
CA VAL A 62 -3.68 8.92 -10.92
C VAL A 62 -3.28 7.59 -10.28
N VAL A 63 -2.00 7.43 -9.97
CA VAL A 63 -1.44 6.22 -9.34
C VAL A 63 -0.75 6.60 -8.04
N VAL A 64 -0.92 5.77 -7.00
CA VAL A 64 -0.29 5.90 -5.69
C VAL A 64 0.63 4.71 -5.48
N ASP A 65 1.92 4.98 -5.40
CA ASP A 65 3.05 4.05 -5.41
C ASP A 65 3.18 3.26 -6.74
N SER A 66 4.26 2.49 -6.90
CA SER A 66 4.62 1.86 -8.18
C SER A 66 5.23 0.46 -8.07
N GLN A 67 5.37 -0.13 -6.87
CA GLN A 67 6.04 -1.42 -6.67
C GLN A 67 7.45 -1.40 -7.31
N PHE A 68 7.79 -2.44 -8.07
CA PHE A 68 9.06 -2.58 -8.77
C PHE A 68 8.88 -2.42 -10.30
N PRO A 69 9.96 -2.21 -11.07
CA PRO A 69 9.87 -1.89 -12.51
C PRO A 69 9.11 -2.90 -13.37
N GLU A 70 9.12 -4.18 -13.02
CA GLU A 70 8.37 -5.22 -13.76
C GLU A 70 6.87 -5.11 -13.47
N GLN A 71 6.48 -5.13 -12.19
CA GLN A 71 5.10 -5.02 -11.74
C GLN A 71 4.45 -3.69 -12.15
N SER A 72 5.23 -2.61 -12.17
CA SER A 72 4.80 -1.31 -12.71
C SER A 72 4.36 -1.39 -14.18
N LYS A 73 5.04 -2.18 -15.02
CA LYS A 73 4.66 -2.34 -16.43
C LYS A 73 3.33 -3.09 -16.55
N HIS A 74 3.13 -4.14 -15.75
CA HIS A 74 1.87 -4.87 -15.67
C HIS A 74 0.71 -3.95 -15.30
N LEU A 75 0.89 -3.13 -14.27
CA LEU A 75 -0.08 -2.10 -13.87
C LEU A 75 -0.38 -1.11 -15.00
N ILE A 76 0.65 -0.57 -15.65
CA ILE A 76 0.49 0.38 -16.76
C ILE A 76 -0.32 -0.24 -17.90
N ASP A 77 -0.03 -1.49 -18.25
CA ASP A 77 -0.71 -2.21 -19.33
C ASP A 77 -2.18 -2.51 -18.98
N ALA A 78 -2.46 -2.94 -17.74
CA ALA A 78 -3.83 -3.11 -17.22
C ALA A 78 -4.64 -1.79 -17.25
N LEU A 79 -4.04 -0.68 -16.83
CA LEU A 79 -4.74 0.60 -16.79
C LEU A 79 -5.00 1.16 -18.20
N ARG A 80 -4.07 0.93 -19.14
CA ARG A 80 -4.23 1.31 -20.56
C ARG A 80 -5.28 0.47 -21.29
N SER A 81 -5.45 -0.81 -20.92
CA SER A 81 -6.51 -1.64 -21.49
C SER A 81 -7.91 -1.19 -21.01
N THR A 82 -7.97 -0.58 -19.81
CA THR A 82 -9.22 -0.12 -19.19
C THR A 82 -9.59 1.33 -19.56
N SER A 83 -8.61 2.20 -19.84
CA SER A 83 -8.84 3.62 -20.08
C SER A 83 -7.93 4.22 -21.13
N ARG A 84 -8.46 5.20 -21.87
CA ARG A 84 -7.69 6.03 -22.83
C ARG A 84 -7.18 7.33 -22.20
N ALA A 85 -7.53 7.63 -20.95
CA ALA A 85 -7.02 8.82 -20.27
C ALA A 85 -5.50 8.71 -20.08
N PRO A 86 -4.74 9.81 -20.22
CA PRO A 86 -3.30 9.82 -19.97
C PRO A 86 -3.00 9.58 -18.49
N PHE A 87 -1.80 9.08 -18.16
CA PHE A 87 -1.32 9.11 -16.79
C PHE A 87 -0.98 10.56 -16.41
N GLY A 88 -1.68 11.12 -15.42
CA GLY A 88 -1.49 12.51 -15.01
C GLY A 88 -0.47 12.65 -13.90
N LEU A 89 -0.62 11.82 -12.87
CA LEU A 89 0.10 11.98 -11.62
C LEU A 89 0.48 10.61 -11.03
N LEU A 90 1.74 10.48 -10.64
CA LEU A 90 2.22 9.41 -9.77
C LEU A 90 2.53 9.99 -8.39
N ILE A 91 1.97 9.41 -7.35
CA ILE A 91 2.17 9.83 -5.96
C ILE A 91 3.01 8.77 -5.27
N ASN A 92 4.04 9.15 -4.51
CA ASN A 92 4.72 8.23 -3.60
C ASN A 92 4.31 8.53 -2.15
N THR A 93 3.86 7.49 -1.45
CA THR A 93 3.48 7.59 -0.03
C THR A 93 4.70 7.81 0.86
N HIS A 94 5.79 7.11 0.56
CA HIS A 94 7.09 7.21 1.23
C HIS A 94 8.19 6.76 0.27
N HIS A 95 9.41 6.54 0.75
CA HIS A 95 10.59 6.38 -0.11
C HIS A 95 10.98 4.93 -0.43
N HIS A 96 10.44 3.93 0.26
CA HIS A 96 10.94 2.55 0.14
C HIS A 96 10.75 1.94 -1.23
N GLY A 97 11.69 1.08 -1.59
CA GLY A 97 11.84 0.59 -2.96
C GLY A 97 10.68 -0.28 -3.43
N ASP A 98 10.00 -0.99 -2.54
CA ASP A 98 8.80 -1.76 -2.85
C ASP A 98 7.54 -0.90 -3.05
N HIS A 99 7.68 0.43 -2.95
CA HIS A 99 6.69 1.43 -3.29
C HIS A 99 7.16 2.39 -4.39
N THR A 100 8.45 2.60 -4.57
CA THR A 100 8.99 3.66 -5.44
C THR A 100 9.89 3.18 -6.58
N SER A 101 10.42 1.94 -6.54
CA SER A 101 11.39 1.49 -7.56
C SER A 101 10.77 1.41 -8.95
N GLY A 102 9.47 1.18 -9.04
CA GLY A 102 8.71 1.15 -10.28
C GLY A 102 8.52 2.51 -10.93
N ASN A 103 8.82 3.62 -10.25
CA ASN A 103 8.62 4.98 -10.76
C ASN A 103 9.24 5.15 -12.16
N ILE A 104 10.41 4.54 -12.40
CA ILE A 104 11.10 4.64 -13.68
C ILE A 104 10.27 4.18 -14.88
N ALA A 105 9.34 3.24 -14.70
CA ALA A 105 8.43 2.77 -15.74
C ALA A 105 7.41 3.84 -16.17
N PHE A 106 7.16 4.84 -15.32
CA PHE A 106 6.29 5.99 -15.62
C PHE A 106 7.02 7.16 -16.28
N LYS A 107 8.35 7.06 -16.52
CA LYS A 107 9.14 8.13 -17.15
C LYS A 107 8.59 8.45 -18.55
N GLY A 108 8.20 9.71 -18.74
CA GLY A 108 7.57 10.18 -19.98
C GLY A 108 6.09 9.80 -20.14
N LEU A 109 5.49 9.10 -19.16
CA LEU A 109 4.07 8.75 -19.16
C LEU A 109 3.25 9.68 -18.26
N VAL A 110 3.79 10.02 -17.08
CA VAL A 110 3.16 10.96 -16.14
C VAL A 110 3.61 12.39 -16.39
N LYS A 111 2.74 13.34 -16.06
CA LYS A 111 3.12 14.76 -16.05
C LYS A 111 3.99 15.08 -14.85
N ASP A 112 3.60 14.58 -13.67
CA ASP A 112 4.26 14.89 -12.41
C ASP A 112 4.38 13.64 -11.53
N VAL A 113 5.45 13.62 -10.73
CA VAL A 113 5.67 12.69 -9.61
C VAL A 113 5.67 13.51 -8.33
N LEU A 114 4.77 13.19 -7.40
CA LEU A 114 4.54 13.93 -6.16
C LEU A 114 4.90 13.07 -4.94
N ALA A 115 5.59 13.66 -3.97
CA ALA A 115 5.80 13.03 -2.66
C ALA A 115 5.93 14.09 -1.55
N HIS A 116 5.91 13.68 -0.28
CA HIS A 116 6.32 14.57 0.80
C HIS A 116 7.79 14.98 0.60
N GLU A 117 8.17 16.21 1.00
CA GLU A 117 9.55 16.71 0.77
C GLU A 117 10.63 15.81 1.39
N ASN A 118 10.36 15.19 2.54
CA ASN A 118 11.30 14.26 3.16
C ASN A 118 11.33 12.90 2.45
N SER A 119 10.24 12.46 1.84
CA SER A 119 10.25 11.25 1.00
C SER A 119 11.20 11.44 -0.18
N LEU A 120 11.15 12.60 -0.87
CA LEU A 120 12.12 12.93 -1.93
C LEU A 120 13.57 12.94 -1.43
N LYS A 121 13.84 13.56 -0.26
CA LYS A 121 15.18 13.58 0.35
C LYS A 121 15.69 12.15 0.61
N ASN A 122 14.85 11.30 1.18
CA ASN A 122 15.19 9.91 1.49
C ASN A 122 15.40 9.06 0.23
N GLN A 123 14.55 9.23 -0.80
CA GLN A 123 14.74 8.55 -2.09
C GLN A 123 16.13 8.87 -2.69
N ARG A 124 16.53 10.14 -2.68
CA ARG A 124 17.86 10.56 -3.15
C ARG A 124 18.98 9.97 -2.30
N ALA A 125 18.85 10.01 -0.98
CA ALA A 125 19.86 9.47 -0.07
C ALA A 125 20.09 7.97 -0.31
N VAL A 126 19.02 7.18 -0.42
CA VAL A 126 19.09 5.74 -0.72
C VAL A 126 19.69 5.49 -2.10
N ALA A 127 19.28 6.25 -3.12
CA ALA A 127 19.81 6.08 -4.46
C ALA A 127 21.32 6.37 -4.54
N ILE A 128 21.80 7.42 -3.87
CA ILE A 128 23.23 7.77 -3.76
C ILE A 128 24.00 6.67 -3.04
N ALA A 129 23.50 6.21 -1.88
CA ALA A 129 24.15 5.15 -1.11
C ALA A 129 24.30 3.86 -1.93
N ASN A 130 23.31 3.56 -2.77
CA ASN A 130 23.28 2.36 -3.60
C ASN A 130 23.89 2.56 -5.01
N LYS A 131 24.29 3.78 -5.39
CA LYS A 131 24.78 4.12 -6.74
C LYS A 131 23.78 3.74 -7.84
N THR A 132 22.54 4.20 -7.71
CA THR A 132 21.43 3.87 -8.61
C THR A 132 20.65 5.09 -9.09
N GLU A 133 21.23 6.29 -8.96
CA GLU A 133 20.58 7.56 -9.27
C GLU A 133 20.07 7.62 -10.73
N GLU A 134 20.79 6.98 -11.66
CA GLU A 134 20.45 6.89 -13.08
C GLU A 134 19.22 6.04 -13.37
N LYS A 135 18.84 5.16 -12.44
CA LYS A 135 17.68 4.27 -12.53
C LYS A 135 16.43 4.86 -11.88
N GLN A 136 16.52 6.05 -11.27
CA GLN A 136 15.41 6.65 -10.55
C GLN A 136 14.56 7.55 -11.45
N LEU A 137 13.26 7.61 -11.12
CA LEU A 137 12.40 8.74 -11.47
C LEU A 137 11.93 9.37 -10.15
N TYR A 138 12.56 10.49 -9.80
CA TYR A 138 12.28 11.21 -8.56
C TYR A 138 11.01 12.05 -8.64
N PRO A 139 10.36 12.32 -7.50
CA PRO A 139 9.40 13.40 -7.36
C PRO A 139 9.94 14.72 -7.91
N ASN A 140 9.18 15.33 -8.82
CA ASN A 140 9.42 16.68 -9.34
C ASN A 140 8.51 17.72 -8.67
N GLN A 141 7.51 17.27 -7.91
CA GLN A 141 6.69 18.09 -7.04
C GLN A 141 6.74 17.54 -5.61
N THR A 142 6.66 18.45 -4.64
CA THR A 142 6.62 18.08 -3.23
C THR A 142 5.54 18.84 -2.48
N PHE A 143 5.12 18.29 -1.34
CA PHE A 143 4.27 18.96 -0.36
C PHE A 143 4.85 18.82 1.05
N ASN A 144 4.40 19.69 1.97
CA ASN A 144 4.85 19.70 3.36
C ASN A 144 3.77 19.16 4.32
N THR A 145 2.58 19.78 4.37
CA THR A 145 1.54 19.36 5.31
C THR A 145 0.32 18.80 4.61
N GLU A 146 -0.22 19.55 3.65
CA GLU A 146 -1.35 19.11 2.85
C GLU A 146 -1.16 19.53 1.40
N TRP A 147 -1.75 18.74 0.50
CA TRP A 147 -1.84 19.07 -0.91
C TRP A 147 -3.11 18.45 -1.46
N CYS A 148 -3.82 19.15 -2.34
CA CYS A 148 -5.03 18.62 -2.94
C CYS A 148 -5.04 18.92 -4.44
N HIS A 149 -5.36 17.89 -5.22
CA HIS A 149 -5.58 18.00 -6.65
C HIS A 149 -6.94 17.45 -7.01
N ARG A 150 -7.58 18.10 -7.97
CA ARG A 150 -8.92 17.73 -8.40
C ARG A 150 -8.84 17.07 -9.78
N SER A 151 -8.97 15.76 -9.78
CA SER A 151 -9.05 14.96 -11.01
C SER A 151 -10.51 14.81 -11.45
N GLY A 152 -11.00 15.81 -12.17
CA GLY A 152 -12.40 15.93 -12.59
C GLY A 152 -13.35 16.17 -11.41
N LYS A 153 -14.14 15.15 -11.04
CA LYS A 153 -15.06 15.21 -9.88
C LYS A 153 -14.48 14.58 -8.61
N GLN A 154 -13.29 14.01 -8.63
CA GLN A 154 -12.68 13.37 -7.47
C GLN A 154 -11.54 14.26 -6.94
N PRO A 155 -11.70 14.90 -5.77
CA PRO A 155 -10.56 15.46 -5.05
C PRO A 155 -9.68 14.32 -4.53
N ILE A 156 -8.37 14.47 -4.70
CA ILE A 156 -7.32 13.59 -4.19
C ILE A 156 -6.44 14.48 -3.32
N CYS A 157 -6.46 14.25 -2.02
CA CYS A 157 -5.72 15.04 -1.05
C CYS A 157 -4.64 14.20 -0.37
N LEU A 158 -3.52 14.83 -0.04
CA LEU A 158 -2.40 14.24 0.65
C LEU A 158 -2.29 14.90 2.01
N HIS A 159 -2.06 14.10 3.03
CA HIS A 159 -1.91 14.56 4.40
C HIS A 159 -0.62 14.01 5.00
N TYR A 160 0.18 14.90 5.58
CA TYR A 160 1.33 14.57 6.42
C TYR A 160 0.99 14.88 7.88
N TYR A 161 1.00 13.86 8.74
CA TYR A 161 0.65 13.99 10.16
C TYR A 161 1.85 13.90 11.10
N GLY A 162 3.06 13.77 10.56
CA GLY A 162 4.29 13.61 11.33
C GLY A 162 5.01 12.31 10.99
N ALA A 163 6.17 12.12 11.60
CA ALA A 163 6.99 10.93 11.39
C ALA A 163 6.32 9.67 11.97
N GLY A 164 6.16 8.65 11.14
CA GLY A 164 5.64 7.35 11.55
C GLY A 164 6.66 6.27 11.27
N HIS A 165 6.39 5.51 10.22
CA HIS A 165 7.27 4.50 9.65
C HIS A 165 8.55 5.10 9.04
N THR A 166 8.45 6.32 8.50
CA THR A 166 9.55 7.21 8.10
C THR A 166 9.21 8.66 8.48
N ASN A 167 10.11 9.61 8.26
CA ASN A 167 9.82 11.05 8.39
C ASN A 167 9.15 11.68 7.14
N GLY A 168 8.75 10.86 6.16
CA GLY A 168 8.18 11.30 4.89
C GLY A 168 6.90 10.58 4.48
N ASP A 169 6.22 9.94 5.42
CA ASP A 169 5.01 9.16 5.15
C ASP A 169 3.81 10.05 4.78
N SER A 170 3.07 9.68 3.74
CA SER A 170 1.91 10.44 3.25
C SER A 170 0.66 9.58 3.24
N ILE A 171 -0.46 10.13 3.70
CA ILE A 171 -1.79 9.53 3.52
C ILE A 171 -2.43 10.13 2.28
N VAL A 172 -2.89 9.30 1.33
CA VAL A 172 -3.58 9.76 0.11
C VAL A 172 -5.08 9.50 0.22
N HIS A 173 -5.89 10.55 0.23
CA HIS A 173 -7.33 10.50 0.44
C HIS A 173 -8.11 10.81 -0.85
N PHE A 174 -8.84 9.83 -1.35
CA PHE A 174 -9.85 9.98 -2.39
C PHE A 174 -11.17 10.48 -1.78
N GLN A 175 -11.25 11.78 -1.47
CA GLN A 175 -12.30 12.39 -0.64
C GLN A 175 -13.73 11.93 -0.92
N HIS A 176 -14.22 12.07 -2.16
CA HIS A 176 -15.60 11.69 -2.48
C HIS A 176 -15.89 10.18 -2.39
N ALA A 177 -14.89 9.33 -2.57
CA ALA A 177 -15.05 7.90 -2.44
C ALA A 177 -14.93 7.43 -0.99
N ASN A 178 -14.48 8.32 -0.10
CA ASN A 178 -14.16 8.04 1.29
C ASN A 178 -13.18 6.86 1.43
N ILE A 179 -12.07 6.94 0.67
CA ILE A 179 -11.00 5.93 0.67
C ILE A 179 -9.66 6.61 0.96
N ALA A 180 -8.94 6.14 1.97
CA ALA A 180 -7.60 6.65 2.34
C ALA A 180 -6.54 5.56 2.16
N HIS A 181 -5.50 5.84 1.39
CA HIS A 181 -4.31 5.00 1.26
C HIS A 181 -3.28 5.41 2.30
N MET A 182 -2.97 4.49 3.20
CA MET A 182 -2.09 4.72 4.34
C MET A 182 -0.62 4.51 4.00
N GLY A 183 -0.31 3.87 2.86
CA GLY A 183 1.03 3.37 2.60
C GLY A 183 1.49 2.49 3.77
N ASP A 184 2.74 2.62 4.14
CA ASP A 184 3.32 1.86 5.25
C ASP A 184 3.07 2.48 6.62
N LEU A 185 2.12 3.42 6.76
CA LEU A 185 1.63 3.80 8.08
C LEU A 185 0.81 2.67 8.73
N VAL A 186 0.38 1.66 7.99
CA VAL A 186 -0.32 0.48 8.53
C VAL A 186 0.24 -0.80 7.92
N PHE A 187 0.70 -1.70 8.80
CA PHE A 187 0.99 -3.10 8.48
C PHE A 187 -0.06 -3.98 9.16
N ASN A 188 -1.06 -4.43 8.39
CA ASN A 188 -2.18 -5.17 8.96
C ASN A 188 -1.75 -6.58 9.40
N ARG A 189 -1.54 -6.78 10.72
CA ARG A 189 -1.09 -8.06 11.31
C ARG A 189 0.21 -8.63 10.75
N ARG A 190 1.11 -7.74 10.32
CA ARG A 190 2.48 -8.06 9.88
C ARG A 190 3.47 -7.18 10.62
N HIS A 191 4.60 -7.74 11.06
CA HIS A 191 5.63 -6.93 11.72
C HIS A 191 6.10 -5.80 10.79
N PRO A 192 6.05 -4.54 11.25
CA PRO A 192 6.35 -3.41 10.39
C PRO A 192 7.84 -3.30 10.15
N TYR A 193 8.20 -2.69 9.02
CA TYR A 193 9.51 -2.09 8.91
C TYR A 193 9.50 -0.79 9.75
N VAL A 194 10.59 -0.43 10.42
CA VAL A 194 10.63 0.81 11.23
C VAL A 194 11.93 1.51 10.90
N ASP A 195 11.88 2.46 9.97
CA ASP A 195 13.08 3.04 9.39
C ASP A 195 13.65 4.17 10.24
N ARG A 196 14.29 3.81 11.36
CA ARG A 196 14.94 4.77 12.25
C ARG A 196 16.00 5.62 11.52
N SER A 197 16.63 5.08 10.49
CA SER A 197 17.61 5.81 9.67
C SER A 197 16.97 6.92 8.83
N ALA A 198 15.72 6.74 8.42
CA ALA A 198 14.89 7.73 7.75
C ALA A 198 13.94 8.48 8.71
N GLY A 199 14.26 8.51 10.01
CA GLY A 199 13.55 9.31 11.00
C GLY A 199 12.23 8.73 11.49
N ALA A 200 12.02 7.41 11.39
CA ALA A 200 10.88 6.75 12.02
C ALA A 200 10.84 7.01 13.53
N ASN A 201 9.62 7.07 14.07
CA ASN A 201 9.38 7.31 15.49
C ASN A 201 8.10 6.58 15.92
N MET A 202 8.23 5.51 16.72
CA MET A 202 7.11 4.65 17.08
C MET A 202 6.09 5.35 17.98
N LYS A 203 6.55 6.18 18.93
CA LYS A 203 5.65 6.99 19.77
C LYS A 203 4.81 7.98 18.96
N ASN A 204 5.45 8.72 18.04
CA ASN A 204 4.75 9.66 17.17
C ASN A 204 3.90 8.94 16.12
N TRP A 205 4.26 7.74 15.71
CA TRP A 205 3.44 6.93 14.80
C TRP A 205 2.07 6.62 15.41
N MET A 206 1.98 6.31 16.70
CA MET A 206 0.69 6.16 17.39
C MET A 206 -0.13 7.47 17.34
N ILE A 207 0.52 8.62 17.50
CA ILE A 207 -0.13 9.94 17.38
C ILE A 207 -0.65 10.17 15.94
N VAL A 208 0.14 9.81 14.93
CA VAL A 208 -0.23 9.87 13.51
C VAL A 208 -1.47 9.01 13.23
N LEU A 209 -1.49 7.77 13.73
CA LEU A 209 -2.62 6.85 13.57
C LEU A 209 -3.88 7.35 14.29
N ASN A 210 -3.74 7.92 15.49
CA ASN A 210 -4.84 8.54 16.20
C ASN A 210 -5.36 9.78 15.46
N ARG A 211 -4.48 10.61 14.88
CA ARG A 211 -4.89 11.75 14.07
C ARG A 211 -5.65 11.31 12.82
N ALA A 212 -5.19 10.26 12.14
CA ALA A 212 -5.90 9.69 11.00
C ALA A 212 -7.31 9.20 11.37
N GLN A 213 -7.46 8.50 12.49
CA GLN A 213 -8.77 8.07 13.00
C GLN A 213 -9.72 9.22 13.34
N ASN A 214 -9.19 10.40 13.68
CA ASN A 214 -10.00 11.59 13.98
C ASN A 214 -10.32 12.42 12.72
N THR A 215 -9.47 12.39 11.70
CA THR A 215 -9.71 13.10 10.43
C THR A 215 -10.69 12.36 9.53
N PHE A 216 -10.57 11.03 9.46
CA PHE A 216 -11.37 10.18 8.59
C PHE A 216 -12.54 9.57 9.38
N ASP A 217 -13.71 9.48 8.75
CA ASP A 217 -14.91 9.04 9.44
C ASP A 217 -15.00 7.50 9.56
N ALA A 218 -15.99 7.03 10.34
CA ALA A 218 -16.19 5.60 10.59
C ALA A 218 -16.54 4.77 9.33
N ASN A 219 -16.93 5.42 8.23
CA ASN A 219 -17.23 4.76 6.96
C ASN A 219 -16.05 4.79 5.99
N THR A 220 -14.94 5.44 6.34
CA THR A 220 -13.74 5.47 5.51
C THR A 220 -13.17 4.05 5.35
N ARG A 221 -12.89 3.69 4.10
CA ARG A 221 -12.14 2.47 3.78
C ARG A 221 -10.65 2.81 3.70
N PHE A 222 -9.82 2.01 4.34
CA PHE A 222 -8.39 2.23 4.37
C PHE A 222 -7.67 1.19 3.50
N ILE A 223 -6.70 1.64 2.71
CA ILE A 223 -5.79 0.78 1.97
C ILE A 223 -4.45 0.76 2.72
N TYR A 224 -3.93 -0.42 3.00
CA TYR A 224 -2.69 -0.64 3.74
C TYR A 224 -1.55 -0.98 2.80
N GLY A 225 -0.34 -0.52 3.10
CA GLY A 225 0.83 -0.88 2.31
C GLY A 225 1.09 -2.38 2.33
N HIS A 226 0.97 -3.01 3.51
CA HIS A 226 1.16 -4.46 3.67
C HIS A 226 0.14 -5.08 4.62
N ALA A 227 -0.11 -6.37 4.42
CA ALA A 227 -0.89 -7.22 5.33
C ALA A 227 -0.16 -8.55 5.59
N GLY A 228 -0.48 -9.17 6.73
CA GLY A 228 -0.05 -10.52 7.09
C GLY A 228 -0.84 -11.58 6.34
N GLU A 229 -0.37 -12.81 6.36
CA GLU A 229 -1.07 -13.93 5.73
C GLU A 229 -2.48 -14.11 6.32
N GLY A 230 -3.47 -14.19 5.44
CA GLY A 230 -4.88 -14.31 5.82
C GLY A 230 -5.57 -13.00 6.18
N TYR A 231 -4.90 -11.85 6.01
CA TYR A 231 -5.47 -10.52 6.24
C TYR A 231 -5.55 -9.71 4.95
N ASP A 232 -6.57 -8.85 4.87
CA ASP A 232 -6.78 -7.97 3.71
C ASP A 232 -5.90 -6.71 3.78
N VAL A 233 -5.53 -6.21 2.61
CA VAL A 233 -4.88 -4.90 2.41
C VAL A 233 -5.89 -3.75 2.34
N VAL A 234 -7.17 -4.04 2.53
CA VAL A 234 -8.24 -3.03 2.63
C VAL A 234 -9.09 -3.33 3.86
N GLY A 235 -9.26 -2.34 4.74
CA GLY A 235 -10.03 -2.50 5.97
C GLY A 235 -10.60 -1.20 6.49
N LYS A 236 -10.69 -1.09 7.83
CA LYS A 236 -11.40 0.00 8.54
C LYS A 236 -10.52 0.68 9.58
N ALA A 237 -11.08 1.67 10.26
CA ALA A 237 -10.41 2.42 11.33
C ALA A 237 -9.96 1.53 12.51
N ASP A 238 -10.65 0.41 12.76
CA ASP A 238 -10.27 -0.54 13.81
C ASP A 238 -8.88 -1.15 13.59
N ASP A 239 -8.45 -1.28 12.34
CA ASP A 239 -7.11 -1.79 12.01
C ASP A 239 -6.02 -0.76 12.32
N LEU A 240 -6.31 0.55 12.17
CA LEU A 240 -5.40 1.62 12.58
C LEU A 240 -5.24 1.63 14.10
N ARG A 241 -6.34 1.44 14.84
CA ARG A 241 -6.31 1.31 16.30
C ARG A 241 -5.50 0.09 16.72
N ALA A 242 -5.80 -1.08 16.17
CA ALA A 242 -5.11 -2.30 16.51
C ALA A 242 -3.60 -2.23 16.21
N PHE A 243 -3.21 -1.56 15.12
CA PHE A 243 -1.80 -1.36 14.81
C PHE A 243 -1.14 -0.32 15.74
N SER A 244 -1.86 0.73 16.16
CA SER A 244 -1.38 1.64 17.21
C SER A 244 -1.16 0.91 18.53
N ASP A 245 -2.09 0.02 18.91
CA ASP A 245 -1.97 -0.79 20.13
C ASP A 245 -0.77 -1.75 20.04
N TYR A 246 -0.55 -2.36 18.88
CA TYR A 246 0.65 -3.17 18.62
C TYR A 246 1.94 -2.39 18.84
N LEU A 247 2.07 -1.16 18.31
CA LEU A 247 3.26 -0.32 18.52
C LEU A 247 3.48 -0.03 20.00
N GLY A 248 2.40 0.26 20.73
CA GLY A 248 2.42 0.45 22.19
C GLY A 248 2.88 -0.80 22.93
N SER A 249 2.37 -1.99 22.57
CA SER A 249 2.77 -3.27 23.16
C SER A 249 4.25 -3.57 22.93
N VAL A 250 4.80 -3.27 21.74
CA VAL A 250 6.24 -3.42 21.48
C VAL A 250 7.06 -2.52 22.40
N LEU A 251 6.72 -1.24 22.46
CA LEU A 251 7.44 -0.26 23.29
C LEU A 251 7.40 -0.67 24.76
N HIS A 252 6.22 -1.03 25.27
CA HIS A 252 6.04 -1.47 26.64
C HIS A 252 6.84 -2.74 26.96
N PHE A 253 6.78 -3.73 26.07
CA PHE A 253 7.51 -4.98 26.22
C PHE A 253 9.03 -4.75 26.27
N VAL A 254 9.57 -4.02 25.30
CA VAL A 254 11.02 -3.74 25.25
C VAL A 254 11.48 -2.91 26.45
N GLU A 255 10.69 -1.93 26.89
CA GLU A 255 10.99 -1.14 28.09
C GLU A 255 11.05 -2.03 29.34
N GLY A 256 10.11 -2.97 29.49
CA GLY A 256 10.10 -3.95 30.58
C GLY A 256 11.34 -4.84 30.57
N GLU A 257 11.74 -5.33 29.40
CA GLU A 257 12.94 -6.17 29.25
C GLU A 257 14.23 -5.40 29.59
N ILE A 258 14.33 -4.14 29.17
CA ILE A 258 15.47 -3.25 29.53
C ILE A 258 15.51 -3.04 31.05
N LYS A 259 14.39 -2.76 31.69
CA LYS A 259 14.30 -2.60 33.16
C LYS A 259 14.66 -3.87 33.92
N ALA A 260 14.43 -5.04 33.31
CA ALA A 260 14.85 -6.34 33.84
C ALA A 260 16.35 -6.64 33.63
N GLY A 261 17.11 -5.70 33.04
CA GLY A 261 18.55 -5.84 32.83
C GLY A 261 18.95 -6.68 31.62
N LYS A 262 18.02 -6.98 30.70
CA LYS A 262 18.32 -7.76 29.50
C LYS A 262 19.08 -6.93 28.46
N SER A 263 20.02 -7.57 27.78
CA SER A 263 20.76 -7.00 26.65
C SER A 263 19.89 -6.87 25.38
N LYS A 264 20.32 -6.05 24.41
CA LYS A 264 19.66 -5.95 23.09
C LYS A 264 19.58 -7.33 22.42
N GLU A 265 20.66 -8.11 22.49
CA GLU A 265 20.75 -9.44 21.90
C GLU A 265 19.75 -10.42 22.52
N GLU A 266 19.47 -10.31 23.82
CA GLU A 266 18.44 -11.11 24.49
C GLU A 266 17.04 -10.67 24.09
N ILE A 267 16.79 -9.36 24.02
CA ILE A 267 15.49 -8.81 23.61
C ILE A 267 15.13 -9.25 22.19
N LEU A 268 16.09 -9.22 21.26
CA LEU A 268 15.87 -9.60 19.86
C LEU A 268 15.65 -11.12 19.63
N LYS A 269 15.88 -11.96 20.64
CA LYS A 269 15.55 -13.40 20.56
C LYS A 269 14.07 -13.67 20.74
N ASN A 270 13.30 -12.71 21.28
CA ASN A 270 11.86 -12.86 21.46
C ASN A 270 11.16 -13.09 20.12
N LYS A 271 10.18 -14.01 20.12
CA LYS A 271 9.39 -14.39 18.94
C LYS A 271 7.92 -13.99 19.05
N ILE A 272 7.54 -13.43 20.18
CA ILE A 272 6.17 -13.02 20.50
C ILE A 272 6.28 -11.68 21.23
N ILE A 273 5.37 -10.76 20.90
CA ILE A 273 5.14 -9.55 21.67
C ILE A 273 3.86 -9.80 22.49
N PRO A 274 3.95 -9.88 23.83
CA PRO A 274 2.78 -10.09 24.68
C PRO A 274 1.68 -9.06 24.43
N GLY A 275 0.43 -9.52 24.28
CA GLY A 275 -0.72 -8.68 23.97
C GLY A 275 -0.82 -8.24 22.50
N ALA A 276 0.06 -8.73 21.63
CA ALA A 276 0.06 -8.43 20.21
C ALA A 276 0.35 -9.67 19.33
N GLU A 277 -0.04 -10.85 19.81
CA GLU A 277 0.25 -12.17 19.23
C GLU A 277 -0.31 -12.36 17.80
N GLN A 278 -1.25 -11.51 17.39
CA GLN A 278 -1.79 -11.50 16.03
C GLN A 278 -0.75 -11.02 14.99
N TRP A 279 0.24 -10.24 15.40
CA TRP A 279 1.40 -9.89 14.57
C TRP A 279 2.42 -11.01 14.68
N LYS A 280 2.50 -11.82 13.63
CA LYS A 280 3.31 -13.03 13.57
C LYS A 280 4.06 -13.12 12.24
N GLY A 281 4.98 -14.07 12.16
CA GLY A 281 5.82 -14.31 10.99
C GLY A 281 7.18 -13.62 11.12
N ASP A 282 7.86 -13.48 9.99
CA ASP A 282 9.20 -12.90 9.96
C ASP A 282 9.18 -11.38 10.17
N GLY A 283 10.31 -10.83 10.65
CA GLY A 283 10.50 -9.39 10.77
C GLY A 283 10.28 -8.80 12.16
N ILE A 284 10.00 -9.62 13.19
CA ILE A 284 9.80 -9.17 14.57
C ILE A 284 11.01 -8.40 15.12
N GLU A 285 12.21 -8.70 14.64
CA GLU A 285 13.45 -8.04 15.04
C GLU A 285 13.44 -6.54 14.70
N ARG A 286 12.72 -6.12 13.66
CA ARG A 286 12.68 -4.72 13.20
C ARG A 286 12.01 -3.80 14.23
N PRO A 287 10.75 -4.03 14.65
CA PRO A 287 10.10 -3.22 15.67
C PRO A 287 10.78 -3.37 17.04
N LEU A 288 11.32 -4.55 17.40
CA LEU A 288 12.07 -4.71 18.66
C LEU A 288 13.35 -3.86 18.67
N THR A 289 14.11 -3.88 17.57
CA THR A 289 15.33 -3.07 17.41
C THR A 289 15.00 -1.59 17.50
N ALA A 290 13.99 -1.15 16.77
CA ALA A 290 13.60 0.26 16.73
C ALA A 290 13.08 0.75 18.09
N ALA A 291 12.30 -0.05 18.81
CA ALA A 291 11.84 0.29 20.15
C ALA A 291 13.00 0.42 21.14
N TYR A 292 13.95 -0.53 21.11
CA TYR A 292 15.14 -0.49 21.96
C TYR A 292 15.93 0.81 21.73
N GLU A 293 16.19 1.14 20.46
CA GLU A 293 16.90 2.37 20.09
C GLU A 293 16.15 3.64 20.49
N GLU A 294 14.81 3.63 20.44
CA GLU A 294 13.99 4.79 20.81
C GLU A 294 14.03 5.04 22.32
N ILE A 295 13.94 3.96 23.09
CA ILE A 295 13.96 4.01 24.56
C ILE A 295 15.34 4.45 25.06
N ILE A 296 16.42 3.87 24.52
CA ILE A 296 17.77 4.25 24.92
C ILE A 296 18.09 5.69 24.53
N ALA A 297 17.70 6.15 23.34
CA ALA A 297 17.89 7.54 22.95
C ALA A 297 17.12 8.51 23.86
N GLY A 298 15.88 8.17 24.24
CA GLY A 298 15.05 8.99 25.14
C GLY A 298 15.57 9.06 26.57
N ASN A 299 16.25 8.02 27.07
CA ASN A 299 16.87 8.02 28.40
C ASN A 299 18.14 8.88 28.48
N ASN A 300 18.73 9.21 27.33
CA ASN A 300 19.98 9.98 27.23
C ASN A 300 19.75 11.45 26.84
N ALA A 301 18.49 11.88 26.66
CA ALA A 301 18.10 13.23 26.29
C ALA A 301 17.58 14.01 27.51
#